data_AF-A0AAU0NXE3-F1
#
_entry.id   AF-A0AAU0NXE3-F1
#
_cell.length_a   1.000
_cell.length_b   1.000
_cell.length_c   1.000
_cell.angle_alpha   90.00
_cell.angle_beta   90.00
_cell.angle_gamma   90.00
#
_symmetry.space_group_name_H-M   'P 1'
#
loop_
_entity.id
_entity.type
_entity.pdbx_description
1 polymer ?
#
loop_
_entity_poly.entity_id
_entity_poly.type
_entity_poly.pdbx_seq_one_letter_code
_entity_poly.pdbx_strand_id
1 'polypeptide(L)'
;MKSDKNLSENKNSISRLLSSIDNLLRDEKERKFRIKLGNRIKDCIFTDEIMNELNESDFSGLIDEEEEIVFLFSMLFPVFVEKEGVTFRLYRHKIEVDLSDDMRDRYIYIFSDGRLTSGLFESFRLYDDEYVYGIKRIINVIPLLKNAIKEALIDFEENGGHRKEKIQHLKNKGIIAKKNFDELSEMLEKNI
;
A
#
# COMPACT_ATOMS: atom_id res chain seq x y z
N MET A 1 48.05 31.15 -22.96
CA MET A 1 46.73 30.67 -23.41
C MET A 1 46.20 29.65 -22.39
N LYS A 2 45.51 30.11 -21.34
CA LYS A 2 44.93 29.29 -20.25
C LYS A 2 43.48 29.71 -19.91
N SER A 3 42.79 30.38 -20.84
CA SER A 3 41.43 30.92 -20.64
C SER A 3 40.31 29.97 -21.08
N ASP A 4 40.59 29.01 -21.97
CA ASP A 4 39.51 28.33 -22.69
C ASP A 4 39.08 26.99 -22.05
N LYS A 5 39.91 26.38 -21.20
CA LYS A 5 39.55 25.13 -20.49
C LYS A 5 38.51 25.37 -19.38
N ASN A 6 38.67 26.43 -18.57
CA ASN A 6 37.77 26.73 -17.44
C ASN A 6 36.35 27.11 -17.88
N LEU A 7 36.17 27.74 -19.05
CA LEU A 7 34.83 28.05 -19.57
C LEU A 7 34.07 26.80 -20.03
N SER A 8 34.77 25.79 -20.54
CA SER A 8 34.16 24.54 -21.04
C SER A 8 33.68 23.62 -19.92
N GLU A 9 34.42 23.52 -18.81
CA GLU A 9 34.03 22.74 -17.63
C GLU A 9 32.84 23.36 -16.89
N ASN A 10 32.79 24.69 -16.80
CA ASN A 10 31.68 25.41 -16.16
C ASN A 10 30.36 25.28 -16.96
N LYS A 11 30.43 25.26 -18.30
CA LYS A 11 29.25 24.97 -19.15
C LYS A 11 28.72 23.54 -18.98
N ASN A 12 29.61 22.57 -18.74
CA ASN A 12 29.23 21.18 -18.44
C ASN A 12 28.62 21.02 -17.03
N SER A 13 29.06 21.81 -16.06
CA SER A 13 28.48 21.85 -14.70
C SER A 13 27.05 22.43 -14.70
N ILE A 14 26.86 23.58 -15.36
CA ILE A 14 25.56 24.25 -15.43
C ILE A 14 24.54 23.42 -16.24
N SER A 15 24.95 22.83 -17.36
CA SER A 15 24.06 21.96 -18.14
C SER A 15 23.67 20.69 -17.37
N ARG A 16 24.57 20.09 -16.59
CA ARG A 16 24.25 18.98 -15.68
C ARG A 16 23.25 19.39 -14.61
N LEU A 17 23.44 20.57 -13.98
CA LEU A 17 22.51 21.10 -12.98
C LEU A 17 21.12 21.36 -13.59
N LEU A 18 21.04 22.01 -14.75
CA LEU A 18 19.78 22.25 -15.45
C LEU A 18 19.08 20.95 -15.85
N SER A 19 19.81 19.98 -16.40
CA SER A 19 19.23 18.66 -16.70
C SER A 19 18.76 17.92 -15.45
N SER A 20 19.43 18.12 -14.31
CA SER A 20 19.03 17.55 -13.03
C SER A 20 17.77 18.22 -12.49
N ILE A 21 17.63 19.53 -12.65
CA ILE A 21 16.42 20.29 -12.30
C ILE A 21 15.25 19.88 -13.19
N ASP A 22 15.46 19.78 -14.50
CA ASP A 22 14.43 19.34 -15.44
C ASP A 22 13.97 17.91 -15.13
N ASN A 23 14.89 17.01 -14.81
CA ASN A 23 14.56 15.66 -14.36
C ASN A 23 13.80 15.66 -13.04
N LEU A 24 14.18 16.49 -12.07
CA LEU A 24 13.48 16.62 -10.80
C LEU A 24 12.06 17.15 -10.99
N LEU A 25 11.87 18.14 -11.85
CA LEU A 25 10.54 18.68 -12.19
C LEU A 25 9.67 17.65 -12.92
N ARG A 26 10.28 16.82 -13.80
CA ARG A 26 9.57 15.71 -14.47
C ARG A 26 9.15 14.64 -13.46
N ASP A 27 10.03 14.25 -12.55
CA ASP A 27 9.76 13.27 -11.50
C ASP A 27 8.70 13.77 -10.51
N GLU A 28 8.69 15.06 -10.18
CA GLU A 28 7.66 15.65 -9.32
C GLU A 28 6.29 15.65 -10.01
N LYS A 29 6.22 16.00 -11.30
CA LYS A 29 4.99 15.96 -12.09
C LYS A 29 4.44 14.54 -12.19
N GLU A 30 5.31 13.58 -12.53
CA GLU A 30 4.96 12.18 -12.66
C GLU A 30 4.47 11.60 -11.31
N ARG A 31 5.15 11.91 -10.21
CA ARG A 31 4.70 11.57 -8.85
C ARG A 31 3.32 12.15 -8.54
N LYS A 32 3.04 13.40 -8.90
CA LYS A 32 1.70 14.02 -8.69
C LYS A 32 0.61 13.26 -9.46
N PHE A 33 0.89 12.82 -10.68
CA PHE A 33 -0.06 12.00 -11.45
C PHE A 33 -0.29 10.63 -10.82
N ARG A 34 0.77 9.95 -10.37
CA ARG A 34 0.62 8.67 -9.65
C ARG A 34 -0.21 8.81 -8.38
N ILE A 35 0.08 9.80 -7.53
CA ILE A 35 -0.70 10.06 -6.31
C ILE A 35 -2.17 10.29 -6.64
N LYS A 36 -2.47 11.11 -7.66
CA LYS A 36 -3.84 11.37 -8.09
C LYS A 36 -4.54 10.09 -8.57
N LEU A 37 -3.84 9.23 -9.29
CA LEU A 37 -4.37 7.94 -9.75
C LEU A 37 -4.57 6.96 -8.58
N GLY A 38 -3.61 6.88 -7.66
CA GLY A 38 -3.69 6.09 -6.43
C GLY A 38 -4.89 6.44 -5.58
N ASN A 39 -5.12 7.73 -5.34
CA ASN A 39 -6.30 8.22 -4.64
C ASN A 39 -7.58 7.83 -5.39
N ARG A 40 -7.67 8.07 -6.71
CA ARG A 40 -8.85 7.70 -7.49
C ARG A 40 -9.17 6.20 -7.44
N ILE A 41 -8.16 5.34 -7.58
CA ILE A 41 -8.35 3.89 -7.49
C ILE A 41 -8.85 3.52 -6.09
N LYS A 42 -8.24 4.08 -5.05
CA LYS A 42 -8.66 3.87 -3.67
C LYS A 42 -10.12 4.29 -3.46
N ASP A 43 -10.50 5.48 -3.91
CA ASP A 43 -11.85 6.04 -3.77
C ASP A 43 -12.90 5.22 -4.55
N CYS A 44 -12.51 4.62 -5.68
CA CYS A 44 -13.37 3.70 -6.42
C CYS A 44 -13.62 2.38 -5.69
N ILE A 45 -12.68 1.92 -4.87
CA ILE A 45 -12.79 0.68 -4.08
C ILE A 45 -13.52 0.98 -2.77
N PHE A 46 -13.04 1.96 -2.01
CA PHE A 46 -13.54 2.36 -0.69
C PHE A 46 -14.51 3.52 -0.85
N THR A 47 -15.66 3.25 -1.47
CA THR A 47 -16.71 4.26 -1.64
C THR A 47 -17.28 4.68 -0.30
N ASP A 48 -17.92 5.86 -0.24
CA ASP A 48 -18.57 6.36 0.98
C ASP A 48 -19.51 5.33 1.61
N GLU A 49 -20.26 4.58 0.80
CA GLU A 49 -21.08 3.44 1.23
C GLU A 49 -20.27 2.39 2.02
N ILE A 50 -19.17 1.88 1.46
CA ILE A 50 -18.32 0.87 2.11
C ILE A 50 -17.65 1.45 3.35
N MET A 51 -17.22 2.72 3.28
CA MET A 51 -16.61 3.40 4.42
C MET A 51 -17.62 3.62 5.55
N ASN A 52 -18.87 3.92 5.22
CA ASN A 52 -19.95 4.03 6.19
C ASN A 52 -20.27 2.67 6.79
N GLU A 53 -20.42 1.60 6.01
CA GLU A 53 -20.64 0.24 6.55
C GLU A 53 -19.49 -0.20 7.50
N LEU A 54 -18.25 0.11 7.14
CA LEU A 54 -17.07 -0.10 8.01
C LEU A 54 -17.11 0.72 9.30
N ASN A 55 -17.74 1.90 9.30
CA ASN A 55 -17.81 2.81 10.45
C ASN A 55 -19.12 2.65 11.27
N GLU A 56 -20.20 2.18 10.66
CA GLU A 56 -21.55 2.01 11.23
C GLU A 56 -21.74 0.65 11.89
N SER A 57 -20.87 -0.32 11.61
CA SER A 57 -20.78 -1.56 12.37
C SER A 57 -20.65 -1.20 13.87
N ASP A 58 -21.71 -1.39 14.67
CA ASP A 58 -21.74 -1.01 16.10
C ASP A 58 -20.80 -1.95 16.90
N PHE A 59 -19.69 -1.39 17.41
CA PHE A 59 -18.65 -2.12 18.15
C PHE A 59 -18.76 -1.99 19.66
N SER A 60 -19.76 -1.25 20.15
CA SER A 60 -19.93 -0.95 21.57
C SER A 60 -19.95 -2.25 22.41
N GLY A 61 -18.87 -2.49 23.14
CA GLY A 61 -18.71 -3.65 24.03
C GLY A 61 -17.56 -4.61 23.73
N LEU A 62 -16.68 -4.34 22.75
CA LEU A 62 -15.53 -5.20 22.45
C LEU A 62 -14.15 -4.60 22.82
N ILE A 63 -13.91 -3.29 22.66
CA ILE A 63 -12.65 -2.57 22.99
C ILE A 63 -12.98 -1.09 23.34
N ASP A 64 -12.03 -0.30 23.86
CA ASP A 64 -12.15 1.17 24.00
C ASP A 64 -12.18 1.88 22.63
N GLU A 65 -12.96 2.97 22.52
CA GLU A 65 -13.37 3.66 21.27
C GLU A 65 -12.24 4.06 20.30
N GLU A 66 -11.01 4.33 20.76
CA GLU A 66 -9.88 4.73 19.89
C GLU A 66 -9.17 3.55 19.18
N GLU A 67 -9.25 2.33 19.71
CA GLU A 67 -8.57 1.14 19.15
C GLU A 67 -9.46 0.33 18.19
N GLU A 68 -10.77 0.60 18.15
CA GLU A 68 -11.77 -0.20 17.45
C GLU A 68 -11.59 -0.23 15.92
N ILE A 69 -11.31 0.92 15.31
CA ILE A 69 -11.17 1.03 13.85
C ILE A 69 -9.95 0.26 13.35
N VAL A 70 -8.80 0.39 14.04
CA VAL A 70 -7.56 -0.31 13.67
C VAL A 70 -7.75 -1.81 13.82
N PHE A 71 -8.43 -2.24 14.87
CA PHE A 71 -8.78 -3.63 15.11
C PHE A 71 -9.69 -4.18 14.01
N LEU A 72 -10.74 -3.46 13.61
CA LEU A 72 -11.64 -3.87 12.53
C LEU A 72 -10.90 -4.10 11.22
N PHE A 73 -10.06 -3.14 10.82
CA PHE A 73 -9.27 -3.27 9.60
C PHE A 73 -8.34 -4.49 9.67
N SER A 74 -7.83 -4.85 10.85
CA SER A 74 -6.99 -6.05 11.03
C SER A 74 -7.78 -7.37 10.95
N MET A 75 -9.09 -7.32 11.14
CA MET A 75 -9.97 -8.49 11.14
C MET A 75 -10.58 -8.77 9.77
N LEU A 76 -10.89 -7.71 9.01
CA LEU A 76 -11.48 -7.80 7.67
C LEU A 76 -10.43 -7.92 6.57
N PHE A 77 -9.28 -7.27 6.72
CA PHE A 77 -8.25 -7.24 5.69
C PHE A 77 -7.08 -8.17 6.02
N PRO A 78 -6.43 -8.77 5.00
CA PRO A 78 -6.73 -8.60 3.57
C PRO A 78 -8.00 -9.32 3.10
N VAL A 79 -8.68 -8.72 2.12
CA VAL A 79 -9.72 -9.41 1.32
C VAL A 79 -9.09 -9.93 0.03
N PHE A 80 -9.58 -11.09 -0.42
CA PHE A 80 -8.99 -11.83 -1.53
C PHE A 80 -9.93 -11.87 -2.72
N VAL A 81 -9.39 -11.68 -3.92
CA VAL A 81 -10.10 -11.88 -5.18
C VAL A 81 -9.22 -12.68 -6.12
N GLU A 82 -9.77 -13.69 -6.76
CA GLU A 82 -9.09 -14.43 -7.82
C GLU A 82 -9.78 -14.18 -9.16
N LYS A 83 -8.99 -13.85 -10.19
CA LYS A 83 -9.50 -13.67 -11.55
C LYS A 83 -8.42 -14.06 -12.55
N GLU A 84 -8.78 -14.93 -13.49
CA GLU A 84 -7.89 -15.34 -14.60
C GLU A 84 -6.53 -15.87 -14.12
N GLY A 85 -6.55 -16.71 -13.07
CA GLY A 85 -5.33 -17.30 -12.50
C GLY A 85 -4.45 -16.33 -11.72
N VAL A 86 -4.98 -15.17 -11.33
CA VAL A 86 -4.25 -14.16 -10.55
C VAL A 86 -4.99 -13.82 -9.29
N THR A 87 -4.25 -13.78 -8.19
CA THR A 87 -4.77 -13.48 -6.86
C THR A 87 -4.46 -12.04 -6.50
N PHE A 88 -5.50 -11.30 -6.11
CA PHE A 88 -5.44 -9.93 -5.63
C PHE A 88 -5.70 -9.95 -4.13
N ARG A 89 -4.77 -9.39 -3.35
CA ARG A 89 -4.94 -9.19 -1.91
C ARG A 89 -5.08 -7.70 -1.65
N LEU A 90 -6.28 -7.27 -1.33
CA LEU A 90 -6.55 -5.88 -0.99
C LEU A 90 -6.33 -5.67 0.50
N TYR A 91 -5.54 -4.66 0.83
CA TYR A 91 -5.40 -4.09 2.16
C TYR A 91 -5.93 -2.64 2.13
N ARG A 92 -6.13 -2.04 3.31
CA ARG A 92 -6.55 -0.63 3.41
C ARG A 92 -5.64 0.34 2.65
N HIS A 93 -4.34 0.07 2.62
CA HIS A 93 -3.32 1.01 2.11
C HIS A 93 -2.63 0.53 0.81
N LYS A 94 -2.89 -0.70 0.36
CA LYS A 94 -2.22 -1.29 -0.81
C LYS A 94 -3.02 -2.45 -1.42
N ILE A 95 -2.64 -2.83 -2.64
CA ILE A 95 -3.06 -4.10 -3.26
C ILE A 95 -1.79 -4.90 -3.58
N GLU A 96 -1.78 -6.18 -3.24
CA GLU A 96 -0.80 -7.13 -3.76
C GLU A 96 -1.44 -7.92 -4.91
N VAL A 97 -0.69 -8.14 -5.98
CA VAL A 97 -1.11 -8.87 -7.18
C VAL A 97 -0.12 -10.00 -7.39
N ASP A 98 -0.57 -11.24 -7.20
CA ASP A 98 0.25 -12.45 -7.41
C ASP A 98 -0.13 -13.06 -8.76
N LEU A 99 0.79 -13.00 -9.72
CA LEU A 99 0.62 -13.69 -11.01
C LEU A 99 1.01 -15.17 -10.95
N SER A 100 1.84 -15.54 -9.98
CA SER A 100 2.32 -16.89 -9.72
C SER A 100 2.72 -17.01 -8.23
N ASP A 101 3.13 -18.21 -7.81
CA ASP A 101 3.69 -18.44 -6.47
C ASP A 101 5.12 -17.87 -6.30
N ASP A 102 5.76 -17.37 -7.36
CA ASP A 102 7.09 -16.76 -7.32
C ASP A 102 7.01 -15.27 -6.92
N MET A 103 7.89 -14.86 -5.99
CA MET A 103 8.04 -13.46 -5.59
C MET A 103 8.39 -12.54 -6.76
N ARG A 104 9.03 -13.05 -7.82
CA ARG A 104 9.35 -12.26 -9.01
C ARG A 104 8.12 -11.73 -9.73
N ASP A 105 7.02 -12.48 -9.68
CA ASP A 105 5.79 -12.14 -10.40
C ASP A 105 4.73 -11.52 -9.48
N ARG A 106 5.13 -11.12 -8.27
CA ARG A 106 4.29 -10.34 -7.36
C ARG A 106 4.44 -8.86 -7.67
N TYR A 107 3.33 -8.13 -7.67
CA TYR A 107 3.32 -6.67 -7.64
C TYR A 107 2.66 -6.15 -6.37
N ILE A 108 3.17 -5.02 -5.88
CA ILE A 108 2.63 -4.30 -4.73
C ILE A 108 2.31 -2.89 -5.19
N TYR A 109 1.02 -2.53 -5.16
CA TYR A 109 0.54 -1.20 -5.47
C TYR A 109 0.15 -0.45 -4.19
N ILE A 110 0.82 0.66 -3.89
CA ILE A 110 0.58 1.47 -2.70
C ILE A 110 -0.25 2.69 -3.08
N PHE A 111 -1.39 2.89 -2.43
CA PHE A 111 -2.32 3.94 -2.82
C PHE A 111 -1.79 5.35 -2.56
N SER A 112 -1.12 5.56 -1.43
CA SER A 112 -0.72 6.89 -0.94
C SER A 112 0.29 7.61 -1.84
N ASP A 113 1.11 6.86 -2.57
CA ASP A 113 2.09 7.38 -3.53
C ASP A 113 1.82 6.95 -4.98
N GLY A 114 0.79 6.12 -5.18
CA GLY A 114 0.46 5.49 -6.47
C GLY A 114 1.62 4.64 -7.00
N ARG A 115 2.48 4.11 -6.13
CA ARG A 115 3.69 3.38 -6.53
C ARG A 115 3.34 1.91 -6.80
N LEU A 116 3.79 1.40 -7.95
CA LEU A 116 3.79 -0.03 -8.25
C LEU A 116 5.22 -0.55 -8.11
N THR A 117 5.38 -1.64 -7.38
CA THR A 117 6.69 -2.23 -7.09
C THR A 117 6.62 -3.74 -7.30
N SER A 118 7.66 -4.37 -7.86
CA SER A 118 7.74 -5.83 -7.94
C SER A 118 8.03 -6.44 -6.56
N GLY A 119 7.83 -7.75 -6.39
CA GLY A 119 8.20 -8.46 -5.17
C GLY A 119 9.71 -8.48 -4.92
N LEU A 120 10.52 -8.14 -5.93
CA LEU A 120 11.96 -7.87 -5.81
C LEU A 120 12.31 -6.40 -5.54
N PHE A 121 11.32 -5.58 -5.18
CA PHE A 121 11.47 -4.16 -4.83
C PHE A 121 11.86 -3.22 -5.97
N GLU A 122 11.70 -3.64 -7.23
CA GLU A 122 11.84 -2.76 -8.38
C GLU A 122 10.63 -1.84 -8.50
N SER A 123 10.83 -0.52 -8.48
CA SER A 123 9.74 0.46 -8.57
C SER A 123 9.53 0.95 -9.99
N PHE A 124 8.32 0.74 -10.52
CA PHE A 124 7.95 1.14 -11.87
C PHE A 124 7.44 2.58 -11.91
N ARG A 125 7.76 3.29 -13.00
CA ARG A 125 7.33 4.64 -13.32
C ARG A 125 6.03 4.61 -14.12
N LEU A 126 5.26 5.70 -14.08
CA LEU A 126 3.97 5.79 -14.77
C LEU A 126 4.07 5.59 -16.30
N TYR A 127 5.25 5.81 -16.87
CA TYR A 127 5.53 5.62 -18.30
C TYR A 127 6.09 4.24 -18.64
N ASP A 128 6.29 3.36 -17.65
CA ASP A 128 6.72 1.98 -17.89
C ASP A 128 5.50 1.13 -18.27
N ASP A 129 5.68 0.24 -19.25
CA ASP A 129 4.62 -0.65 -19.73
C ASP A 129 4.13 -1.57 -18.61
N GLU A 130 5.03 -2.02 -17.74
CA GLU A 130 4.75 -2.84 -16.55
C GLU A 130 3.84 -2.11 -15.56
N TYR A 131 4.07 -0.80 -15.35
CA TYR A 131 3.18 0.01 -14.50
C TYR A 131 1.78 0.04 -15.10
N VAL A 132 1.67 0.39 -16.38
CA VAL A 132 0.38 0.49 -17.07
C VAL A 132 -0.34 -0.86 -17.08
N TYR A 133 0.38 -1.95 -17.33
CA TYR A 133 -0.14 -3.31 -17.29
C TYR A 133 -0.70 -3.66 -15.90
N GLY A 134 0.09 -3.49 -14.83
CA GLY A 134 -0.33 -3.80 -13.46
C GLY A 134 -1.55 -3.00 -13.03
N ILE A 135 -1.56 -1.69 -13.30
CA ILE A 135 -2.69 -0.83 -12.94
C ILE A 135 -3.98 -1.19 -13.69
N LYS A 136 -3.90 -1.51 -14.99
CA LYS A 136 -5.09 -1.96 -15.75
C LYS A 136 -5.73 -3.20 -15.12
N ARG A 137 -4.91 -4.15 -14.67
CA ARG A 137 -5.41 -5.36 -14.02
C ARG A 137 -6.09 -5.07 -12.69
N ILE A 138 -5.50 -4.18 -11.87
CA ILE A 138 -6.12 -3.68 -10.64
C ILE A 138 -7.48 -3.02 -10.94
N ILE A 139 -7.53 -2.10 -11.91
CA ILE A 139 -8.77 -1.41 -12.29
C ILE A 139 -9.86 -2.41 -12.71
N ASN A 140 -9.49 -3.43 -13.49
CA ASN A 140 -10.42 -4.44 -14.01
C ASN A 140 -11.02 -5.36 -12.94
N VAL A 141 -10.47 -5.37 -11.72
CA VAL A 141 -10.99 -6.17 -10.59
C VAL A 141 -11.64 -5.32 -9.50
N ILE A 142 -11.67 -3.99 -9.61
CA ILE A 142 -12.31 -3.11 -8.62
C ILE A 142 -13.74 -3.57 -8.26
N PRO A 143 -14.62 -3.93 -9.21
CA PRO A 143 -15.97 -4.39 -8.85
C PRO A 143 -15.96 -5.65 -7.97
N LEU A 144 -15.04 -6.59 -8.24
CA LEU A 144 -14.91 -7.82 -7.45
C LEU A 144 -14.34 -7.52 -6.07
N LEU A 145 -13.37 -6.59 -5.97
CA LEU A 145 -12.83 -6.14 -4.69
C LEU A 145 -13.92 -5.51 -3.82
N LYS A 146 -14.80 -4.69 -4.40
CA LYS A 146 -15.94 -4.11 -3.67
C LYS A 146 -16.87 -5.19 -3.11
N ASN A 147 -17.20 -6.18 -3.92
CA ASN A 147 -18.05 -7.29 -3.48
C ASN A 147 -17.38 -8.10 -2.37
N ALA A 148 -16.09 -8.40 -2.49
CA ALA A 148 -15.34 -9.12 -1.47
C ALA A 148 -15.28 -8.36 -0.13
N ILE A 149 -15.21 -7.02 -0.14
CA ILE A 149 -15.31 -6.23 1.09
C ILE A 149 -16.70 -6.39 1.73
N LYS A 150 -17.77 -6.29 0.93
CA LYS A 150 -19.15 -6.44 1.41
C LYS A 150 -19.42 -7.84 1.97
N GLU A 151 -18.94 -8.87 1.29
CA GLU A 151 -19.03 -10.26 1.77
C GLU A 151 -18.27 -10.42 3.09
N ALA A 152 -17.06 -9.87 3.19
CA ALA A 152 -16.29 -9.92 4.44
C ALA A 152 -16.98 -9.18 5.60
N LEU A 153 -17.69 -8.08 5.32
CA LEU A 153 -18.49 -7.35 6.31
C LEU A 153 -19.69 -8.19 6.78
N ILE A 154 -20.45 -8.78 5.86
CA ILE A 154 -21.59 -9.66 6.18
C ILE A 154 -21.12 -10.85 7.02
N ASP A 155 -20.06 -11.54 6.58
CA ASP A 155 -19.49 -12.67 7.31
C ASP A 155 -19.05 -12.29 8.72
N PHE A 156 -18.51 -11.08 8.88
CA PHE A 156 -18.08 -10.54 10.16
C PHE A 156 -19.25 -10.24 11.11
N GLU A 157 -20.35 -9.69 10.57
CA GLU A 157 -21.59 -9.44 11.30
C GLU A 157 -22.27 -10.75 11.74
N GLU A 158 -22.42 -11.71 10.82
CA GLU A 158 -23.15 -12.96 11.02
C GLU A 158 -22.40 -13.96 11.93
N ASN A 159 -21.07 -14.08 11.81
CA ASN A 159 -20.28 -15.11 12.49
C ASN A 159 -19.57 -14.64 13.76
N GLY A 160 -20.23 -13.80 14.56
CA GLY A 160 -19.66 -13.17 15.74
C GLY A 160 -19.12 -14.06 16.87
N GLY A 161 -19.35 -15.39 16.80
CA GLY A 161 -18.84 -16.36 17.76
C GLY A 161 -17.31 -16.56 17.74
N HIS A 162 -16.64 -16.39 16.59
CA HIS A 162 -15.18 -16.53 16.47
C HIS A 162 -14.38 -15.30 16.98
N ARG A 163 -15.07 -14.29 17.54
CA ARG A 163 -14.48 -13.03 18.02
C ARG A 163 -13.50 -13.26 19.17
N LYS A 164 -13.82 -14.10 20.17
CA LYS A 164 -12.98 -14.28 21.37
C LYS A 164 -11.61 -14.89 21.10
N GLU A 165 -11.53 -15.90 20.24
CA GLU A 165 -10.26 -16.57 19.91
C GLU A 165 -9.35 -15.67 19.08
N LYS A 166 -9.89 -14.97 18.08
CA LYS A 166 -9.13 -13.98 17.28
C LYS A 166 -8.68 -12.80 18.13
N ILE A 167 -9.53 -12.28 19.03
CA ILE A 167 -9.16 -11.22 19.99
C ILE A 167 -8.01 -11.70 20.89
N GLN A 168 -8.12 -12.90 21.46
CA GLN A 168 -7.07 -13.43 22.33
C GLN A 168 -5.76 -13.64 21.59
N HIS A 169 -5.83 -14.13 20.35
CA HIS A 169 -4.66 -14.29 19.50
C HIS A 169 -3.99 -12.94 19.15
N LEU A 170 -4.77 -11.89 18.89
CA LEU A 170 -4.26 -10.53 18.66
C LEU A 170 -3.61 -9.95 19.93
N LYS A 171 -4.23 -10.13 21.10
CA LYS A 171 -3.62 -9.75 22.39
C LYS A 171 -2.27 -10.44 22.61
N ASN A 172 -2.19 -11.74 22.33
CA ASN A 172 -0.94 -12.49 22.45
C ASN A 172 0.14 -11.95 21.48
N LYS A 173 -0.23 -11.59 20.24
CA LYS A 173 0.68 -10.94 19.29
C LYS A 173 1.17 -9.58 19.80
N GLY A 174 0.31 -8.79 20.45
CA GLY A 174 0.70 -7.52 21.07
C GLY A 174 1.76 -7.69 22.15
N ILE A 175 1.64 -8.71 23.00
CA ILE A 175 2.65 -9.04 24.02
C ILE A 175 4.00 -9.39 23.36
N ILE A 176 3.97 -10.23 22.32
CA ILE A 176 5.18 -10.62 21.58
C ILE A 176 5.82 -9.38 20.92
N ALA A 177 5.00 -8.52 20.28
CA ALA A 177 5.48 -7.32 19.61
C ALA A 177 6.15 -6.35 20.59
N LYS A 178 5.56 -6.14 21.78
CA LYS A 178 6.16 -5.31 22.83
C LYS A 178 7.50 -5.87 23.30
N LYS A 179 7.57 -7.18 23.58
CA LYS A 179 8.83 -7.83 23.95
C LYS A 179 9.92 -7.61 22.89
N ASN A 180 9.58 -7.82 21.62
CA ASN A 180 10.51 -7.63 20.52
C ASN A 180 10.95 -6.15 20.39
N PHE A 181 10.04 -5.21 20.58
CA PHE A 181 10.36 -3.78 20.57
C PHE A 181 11.34 -3.42 21.69
N ASP A 182 11.08 -3.88 22.91
CA ASP A 182 11.95 -3.61 24.06
C ASP A 182 13.35 -4.18 23.82
N GLU A 183 13.45 -5.41 23.31
CA GLU A 183 14.72 -6.07 22.96
C GLU A 183 15.50 -5.30 21.88
N LEU A 184 14.84 -4.91 20.79
CA LEU A 184 15.46 -4.17 19.70
C LEU A 184 15.88 -2.76 20.12
N SER A 185 15.10 -2.11 20.98
CA SER A 185 15.41 -0.77 21.52
C SER A 185 16.63 -0.82 22.43
N GLU A 186 16.70 -1.82 23.32
CA GLU A 186 17.86 -2.03 24.19
C GLU A 186 19.13 -2.31 23.35
N MET A 187 19.01 -3.11 22.28
CA MET A 187 20.10 -3.32 21.33
C MET A 187 20.54 -2.02 20.66
N LEU A 188 19.60 -1.19 20.23
CA LEU A 188 19.90 0.09 19.58
C LEU A 188 20.63 1.04 20.53
N GLU A 189 20.13 1.18 21.76
CA GLU A 189 20.74 2.02 22.81
C GLU A 189 22.15 1.56 23.20
N LYS A 190 22.43 0.25 23.16
CA LYS A 190 23.78 -0.29 23.39
C LYS A 190 24.77 -0.01 22.24
N ASN A 191 24.28 0.37 21.06
CA ASN A 191 25.07 0.61 19.85
C ASN A 191 25.14 2.09 19.44
N ILE A 192 24.59 3.01 20.25
CA ILE A 192 24.71 4.47 20.12
C ILE A 192 25.55 5.00 21.28
#